data_AF-A0A935V4S2-F1
#
_entry.id   AF-A0A935V4S2-F1
#
_cell.length_a   1.000
_cell.length_b   1.000
_cell.length_c   1.000
_cell.angle_alpha   90.00
_cell.angle_beta   90.00
_cell.angle_gamma   90.00
#
_symmetry.space_group_name_H-M   'P 1'
#
loop_
_entity.id
_entity.type
_entity.pdbx_description
1 polymer ?
#
loop_
_entity_poly.entity_id
_entity_poly.type
_entity_poly.pdbx_seq_one_letter_code
_entity_poly.pdbx_strand_id
1 'polypeptide(L)' 'MTLNPESKYPSRRAFVLKLRSDAQPGALSGRLENVVTGKQREFSSGEDLLDSIASDLRASRDDTAPSDRHGETYERSKE' A
#
# COMPACT_ATOMS: atom_id res chain seq x y z
N MET A 1 -13.70 -12.30 -8.49
CA MET A 1 -13.74 -10.84 -8.75
C MET A 1 -12.39 -10.44 -9.28
N THR A 2 -12.33 -9.81 -10.46
CA THR A 2 -11.06 -9.41 -11.09
C THR A 2 -10.98 -7.89 -10.99
N LEU A 3 -10.09 -7.39 -10.13
CA LEU A 3 -9.89 -5.96 -9.95
C LEU A 3 -9.15 -5.39 -11.17
N ASN A 4 -9.59 -4.23 -11.66
CA ASN A 4 -9.02 -3.56 -12.82
C ASN A 4 -7.52 -3.24 -12.57
N PRO A 5 -6.60 -3.76 -13.40
CA PRO A 5 -5.15 -3.55 -13.22
C PRO A 5 -4.72 -2.11 -13.54
N GLU A 6 -5.47 -1.36 -14.36
CA GLU A 6 -5.19 0.05 -14.66
C GLU A 6 -6.07 0.96 -13.80
N SER A 7 -5.61 1.25 -12.59
CA SER A 7 -6.26 2.25 -11.75
C SER A 7 -5.67 3.63 -12.00
N LYS A 8 -6.46 4.51 -12.62
CA LYS A 8 -6.21 5.96 -12.77
C LYS A 8 -6.00 6.71 -11.43
N TYR A 9 -6.19 6.02 -10.31
CA TYR A 9 -5.94 6.48 -8.95
C TYR A 9 -4.99 5.47 -8.30
N PRO A 10 -4.03 5.88 -7.44
CA PRO A 10 -3.16 4.92 -6.76
C PRO A 10 -4.03 3.97 -5.92
N SER A 11 -4.32 2.80 -6.50
CA SER A 11 -5.34 1.87 -6.01
C SER A 11 -4.97 1.32 -4.63
N ARG A 12 -3.68 1.33 -4.29
CA ARG A 12 -3.15 0.91 -2.99
C ARG A 12 -3.62 1.74 -1.78
N ARG A 13 -4.42 2.81 -1.96
CA ARG A 13 -4.95 3.65 -0.86
C ARG A 13 -6.41 3.33 -0.45
N ALA A 14 -6.93 2.18 -0.86
CA ALA A 14 -8.23 1.70 -0.46
C ALA A 14 -8.10 0.75 0.75
N PHE A 15 -8.77 1.09 1.85
CA PHE A 15 -8.74 0.30 3.07
C PHE A 15 -10.15 0.00 3.58
N VAL A 16 -10.32 -1.19 4.16
CA VAL A 16 -11.49 -1.55 4.97
C VAL A 16 -11.08 -1.47 6.44
N LEU A 17 -11.85 -0.73 7.21
CA LEU A 17 -11.69 -0.63 8.66
C LEU A 17 -12.81 -1.40 9.34
N LYS A 18 -12.46 -2.34 10.22
CA LYS A 18 -13.41 -3.05 11.08
C LYS A 18 -13.12 -2.71 12.52
N LEU A 19 -14.01 -1.93 13.14
CA LEU A 19 -13.96 -1.69 14.58
C LEU A 19 -14.47 -2.92 15.32
N ARG A 20 -13.81 -3.27 16.42
CA ARG A 20 -14.33 -4.27 17.34
C ARG A 20 -15.50 -3.69 18.13
N SER A 21 -16.37 -4.57 18.61
CA SER A 21 -17.54 -4.21 19.41
C SER A 21 -17.19 -3.56 20.75
N ASP A 22 -15.97 -3.78 21.24
CA ASP A 22 -15.45 -3.22 22.50
C ASP A 22 -14.63 -1.94 22.32
N ALA A 23 -14.51 -1.41 21.09
CA ALA A 23 -13.81 -0.16 20.83
C ALA A 23 -14.44 1.00 21.62
N GLN A 24 -13.60 1.78 22.30
CA GLN A 24 -14.03 2.95 23.08
C GLN A 24 -13.52 4.24 22.44
N PRO A 25 -14.19 5.38 22.68
CA PRO A 25 -13.61 6.69 22.41
C PRO A 25 -12.28 6.83 23.19
N GLY A 26 -11.16 6.87 22.48
CA GLY A 26 -9.80 6.91 23.07
C GLY A 26 -9.08 5.56 23.15
N ALA A 27 -9.76 4.45 22.85
CA ALA A 27 -9.15 3.12 22.69
C ALA A 27 -9.78 2.42 21.47
N LEU A 28 -9.45 2.95 20.29
CA LEU A 28 -9.89 2.38 19.03
C LEU A 28 -9.18 1.05 18.82
N SER A 29 -9.94 -0.04 18.83
CA SER A 29 -9.42 -1.37 18.55
C SER A 29 -10.16 -2.01 17.37
N GLY A 30 -9.44 -2.75 16.55
CA GLY A 30 -9.98 -3.25 15.30
C GLY A 30 -8.95 -3.82 14.35
N ARG A 31 -9.40 -4.05 13.12
CA ARG A 31 -8.57 -4.52 12.02
C ARG A 31 -8.65 -3.59 10.84
N LEU A 32 -7.50 -3.31 10.24
CA LEU A 32 -7.32 -2.63 8.98
C LEU A 32 -6.94 -3.64 7.90
N GLU A 33 -7.56 -3.53 6.73
CA GLU A 33 -7.25 -4.34 5.56
C GLU A 33 -7.03 -3.44 4.34
N ASN A 34 -5.89 -3.59 3.65
CA ASN A 34 -5.69 -2.96 2.35
C ASN A 34 -6.37 -3.81 1.27
N VAL A 35 -7.29 -3.19 0.52
CA VAL A 35 -8.11 -3.88 -0.50
C VAL A 35 -7.29 -4.38 -1.68
N VAL A 36 -6.18 -3.70 -2.01
CA VAL A 36 -5.33 -4.02 -3.16
C VAL A 36 -4.26 -5.04 -2.80
N THR A 37 -3.64 -4.92 -1.63
CA THR A 37 -2.57 -5.83 -1.22
C THR A 37 -3.07 -7.04 -0.43
N GLY A 38 -4.32 -6.99 0.06
CA GLY A 38 -4.90 -8.00 0.95
C GLY A 38 -4.24 -8.05 2.34
N LYS A 39 -3.28 -7.14 2.64
CA LYS A 39 -2.59 -7.13 3.93
C LYS A 39 -3.54 -6.69 5.03
N GLN A 40 -3.54 -7.44 6.13
CA GLN A 40 -4.35 -7.20 7.30
C GLN A 40 -3.47 -6.90 8.52
N ARG A 41 -3.89 -5.93 9.34
CA ARG A 41 -3.23 -5.58 10.61
C ARG A 41 -4.28 -5.28 11.68
N GLU A 42 -4.12 -5.87 12.85
CA GLU A 42 -4.88 -5.49 14.05
C GLU A 42 -4.27 -4.22 14.65
N PHE A 43 -5.11 -3.38 15.28
CA PHE A 43 -4.69 -2.19 15.99
C PHE A 43 -5.44 -2.10 17.33
N SER A 44 -4.80 -1.50 18.34
CA SER A 44 -5.36 -1.31 19.69
C SER A 44 -5.50 0.15 20.09
N SER A 45 -5.00 1.06 19.26
CA SER A 45 -5.06 2.50 19.44
C SER A 45 -5.22 3.23 18.10
N GLY A 46 -5.51 4.54 18.16
CA GLY A 46 -5.55 5.37 16.96
C GLY A 46 -4.15 5.54 16.34
N GLU A 47 -3.13 5.59 17.19
CA GLU A 47 -1.72 5.66 16.82
C GLU A 47 -1.31 4.43 16.01
N ASP A 48 -1.62 3.22 16.51
CA ASP A 48 -1.35 1.95 15.81
C ASP A 48 -2.00 1.90 14.42
N LEU A 49 -3.23 2.42 14.31
CA LEU A 49 -3.97 2.49 13.06
C LEU A 49 -3.27 3.43 12.06
N LEU A 50 -2.89 4.63 12.51
CA LEU A 50 -2.19 5.61 11.68
C LEU A 50 -0.82 5.11 11.23
N ASP A 51 -0.07 4.46 12.12
CA ASP A 51 1.22 3.86 11.79
C ASP A 51 1.07 2.72 10.77
N SER A 52 0.01 1.91 10.88
CA SER A 52 -0.30 0.86 9.91
C SER A 52 -0.56 1.42 8.52
N ILE A 53 -1.33 2.52 8.41
CA ILE A 53 -1.58 3.21 7.14
C ILE A 53 -0.29 3.82 6.60
N ALA A 54 0.47 4.53 7.43
CA ALA A 54 1.71 5.20 7.03
C ALA A 54 2.77 4.20 6.53
N SER A 55 2.92 3.07 7.21
CA SER A 55 3.78 1.96 6.79
C SER A 55 3.42 1.45 5.41
N ASP A 56 2.12 1.26 5.15
CA ASP A 56 1.62 0.75 3.88
C ASP A 56 1.80 1.76 2.71
N LEU A 57 1.60 3.04 3.01
CA LEU A 57 1.85 4.13 2.07
C LEU A 57 3.34 4.28 1.71
N ARG A 58 4.25 4.04 2.66
CA ARG A 58 5.71 4.03 2.40
C ARG A 58 6.11 2.87 1.51
N ALA A 59 5.65 1.65 1.84
CA ALA A 59 5.89 0.46 1.02
C ALA A 59 5.36 0.60 -0.42
N SER A 60 4.32 1.41 -0.62
CA SER A 60 3.77 1.67 -1.94
C SER A 60 4.67 2.55 -2.83
N ARG A 61 5.55 3.39 -2.26
CA ARG A 61 6.45 4.27 -3.03
C ARG A 61 7.59 3.49 -3.69
N ASP A 62 8.05 2.41 -3.06
CA ASP A 62 9.21 1.66 -3.54
C ASP A 62 8.91 0.87 -4.83
N ASP A 63 7.65 0.54 -5.11
CA ASP A 63 7.24 -0.15 -6.36
C ASP A 63 7.10 0.80 -7.55
N THR A 64 7.16 2.12 -7.35
CA THR A 64 7.00 3.12 -8.43
C THR A 64 8.31 3.81 -8.83
N ALA A 65 9.43 3.43 -8.23
CA ALA A 65 10.72 3.85 -8.77
C ALA A 65 10.87 3.22 -10.16
N PRO A 66 10.94 4.01 -11.24
CA PRO A 66 11.28 3.45 -12.55
C PRO A 66 12.65 2.81 -12.38
N SER A 67 12.75 1.50 -12.61
CA SER A 67 14.04 0.90 -12.84
C SER A 67 14.53 1.47 -14.18
N ASP A 68 15.15 2.64 -14.15
CA ASP A 68 16.00 3.16 -15.22
C ASP A 68 17.21 2.23 -15.32
N ARG A 69 16.98 1.08 -15.94
CA ARG A 69 17.99 0.22 -16.54
C ARG A 69 17.44 -0.17 -17.88
N HIS A 70 17.65 0.69 -18.87
CA HIS A 70 18.04 0.35 -20.23
C HIS A 70 18.42 1.65 -20.95
N GLY A 71 19.57 2.20 -20.56
CA GLY A 71 20.31 3.18 -21.33
C GLY A 71 21.72 2.66 -21.53
N GLU A 72 22.13 2.58 -22.80
CA GLU A 72 23.50 2.45 -23.30
C GLU A 72 24.10 1.04 -23.42
N THR A 73 23.86 0.40 -24.57
CA THR A 73 24.95 -0.29 -25.29
C THR A 73 25.21 0.45 -26.59
N TYR A 74 26.33 1.16 -26.59
CA TYR A 74 26.98 1.83 -27.71
C TYR A 74 27.04 0.98 -28.99
N GLU A 75 26.92 1.67 -30.12
CA GLU A 75 27.28 1.25 -31.48
C GLU A 75 28.55 0.37 -31.53
N ARG A 76 28.41 -0.79 -32.18
CA ARG A 76 29.50 -1.63 -32.69
C ARG A 76 28.90 -2.40 -33.87
N SER A 77 29.33 -2.32 -35.12
CA SER A 77 30.54 -1.81 -35.76
C SER A 77 30.20 -1.45 -37.20
N LYS A 78 31.01 -0.57 -37.80
CA LYS A 78 31.34 -0.65 -39.22
C LYS A 78 31.99 -1.99 -39.52
N GLU A 79 31.48 -2.73 -40.50
CA GLU A 79 32.22 -3.20 -41.68
C GLU A 79 31.25 -3.72 -42.75
#